data_AF-A0A800DMM9-F1
#
_entry.id   AF-A0A800DMM9-F1
#
_cell.length_a   1.000
_cell.length_b   1.000
_cell.length_c   1.000
_cell.angle_alpha   90.00
_cell.angle_beta   90.00
_cell.angle_gamma   90.00
#
_symmetry.space_group_name_H-M   'P 1'
#
loop_
_entity.id
_entity.type
_entity.pdbx_description
1 polymer ?
#
loop_
_entity_poly.entity_id
_entity_poly.type
_entity_poly.pdbx_seq_one_letter_code
_entity_poly.pdbx_strand_id
1 'polypeptide(L)' 'MSEDMSNFQQTISIREAEIADIPTIYALSSHFSGATEAWTQAGIEEIIKNRQGYYALIAEWNGEIIG' A
#
# COMPACT_ATOMS: atom_id res chain seq x y z
N MET A 1 -33.14 -10.38 -21.60
CA MET A 1 -32.22 -9.25 -21.33
C MET A 1 -30.93 -9.89 -20.87
N SER A 2 -29.91 -9.88 -21.73
CA SER A 2 -28.59 -10.43 -21.41
C SER A 2 -27.90 -9.47 -20.45
N GLU A 3 -27.59 -9.95 -19.25
CA GLU A 3 -26.77 -9.22 -18.28
C GLU A 3 -25.39 -9.02 -18.90
N ASP A 4 -25.01 -7.75 -19.08
CA ASP A 4 -23.68 -7.37 -19.54
C ASP A 4 -22.69 -7.65 -18.41
N MET A 5 -22.21 -8.90 -18.36
CA MET A 5 -21.06 -9.30 -17.56
C MET A 5 -19.80 -8.73 -18.18
N SER A 6 -19.69 -7.40 -18.15
CA SER A 6 -18.42 -6.71 -18.37
C SER A 6 -17.40 -7.38 -17.45
N ASN A 7 -16.46 -8.10 -18.07
CA ASN A 7 -15.34 -8.73 -17.41
C ASN A 7 -14.62 -7.66 -16.60
N PHE A 8 -14.88 -7.59 -15.29
CA PHE A 8 -14.01 -6.87 -14.37
C PHE A 8 -12.68 -7.60 -14.40
N GLN A 9 -11.78 -7.16 -15.28
CA GLN A 9 -10.43 -7.66 -15.34
C GLN A 9 -9.76 -7.28 -14.02
N GLN A 10 -9.67 -8.25 -13.12
CA GLN A 10 -8.99 -8.05 -11.85
C GLN A 10 -7.55 -7.66 -12.13
N THR A 11 -7.15 -6.50 -11.63
CA THR A 11 -5.84 -5.93 -11.90
C THR A 11 -5.02 -6.01 -10.63
N ILE A 12 -3.89 -6.71 -10.70
CA ILE A 12 -2.87 -6.70 -9.65
C ILE A 12 -1.70 -5.88 -10.19
N SER A 13 -1.26 -4.89 -9.43
CA SER A 13 -0.10 -4.06 -9.75
C SER A 13 0.85 -3.98 -8.56
N ILE A 14 2.14 -3.82 -8.86
CA ILE A 14 3.16 -3.47 -7.88
C ILE A 14 3.79 -2.16 -8.35
N ARG A 15 3.88 -1.18 -7.44
CA ARG A 15 4.56 0.10 -7.70
C ARG A 15 5.38 0.53 -6.49
N GLU A 16 6.25 1.51 -6.68
CA GLU A 16 6.96 2.13 -5.56
C GLU A 16 5.99 2.93 -4.69
N ALA A 17 6.23 2.92 -3.38
CA ALA A 17 5.49 3.71 -2.43
C ALA A 17 5.82 5.20 -2.57
N GLU A 18 4.79 6.04 -2.51
CA GLU A 18 4.88 7.48 -2.55
C GLU A 18 4.46 8.09 -1.21
N ILE A 19 4.82 9.36 -0.97
CA ILE A 19 4.47 10.07 0.26
C ILE A 19 2.94 10.09 0.47
N ALA A 20 2.16 10.13 -0.61
CA ALA A 20 0.70 10.10 -0.55
C ALA A 20 0.13 8.80 0.05
N ASP A 21 0.89 7.70 0.02
CA ASP A 21 0.45 6.39 0.49
C ASP A 21 0.64 6.17 2.00
N ILE A 22 1.39 7.07 2.67
CA ILE A 22 1.73 6.96 4.10
C ILE A 22 0.51 6.69 5.01
N PRO A 23 -0.64 7.39 4.87
CA PRO A 23 -1.79 7.13 5.73
C PRO A 23 -2.33 5.70 5.58
N THR A 24 -2.37 5.18 4.35
CA THR A 24 -2.87 3.83 4.06
C THR A 24 -1.91 2.76 4.55
N ILE A 25 -0.61 2.94 4.31
CA ILE A 25 0.44 2.05 4.83
C ILE A 25 0.40 2.02 6.37
N TYR A 26 0.26 3.18 7.01
CA TYR A 26 0.16 3.26 8.47
C TYR A 26 -1.08 2.52 9.01
N ALA A 27 -2.24 2.67 8.37
CA ALA A 27 -3.45 1.96 8.75
C ALA A 27 -3.29 0.43 8.62
N LEU A 28 -2.71 -0.04 7.51
CA LEU A 28 -2.45 -1.46 7.27
C LEU A 28 -1.44 -2.02 8.29
N SER A 29 -0.29 -1.36 8.47
CA SER A 29 0.73 -1.77 9.43
C SER A 29 0.19 -1.81 10.86
N SER A 30 -0.62 -0.81 11.25
CA SER A 30 -1.29 -0.77 12.56
C SER A 30 -2.28 -1.91 12.75
N HIS A 31 -3.02 -2.29 11.69
CA HIS A 31 -3.99 -3.37 11.73
C HIS A 31 -3.31 -4.74 11.89
N PHE A 32 -2.26 -5.02 11.11
CA PHE A 32 -1.63 -6.34 11.07
C PHE A 32 -0.55 -6.57 12.12
N SER A 33 0.25 -5.55 12.44
CA SER A 33 1.36 -5.67 13.41
C SER A 33 0.96 -5.28 14.83
N GLY A 34 -0.24 -4.69 15.00
CA GLY A 34 -0.57 -3.90 16.18
C GLY A 34 0.22 -2.58 16.19
N ALA A 35 -0.18 -1.65 17.06
CA ALA A 35 0.58 -0.41 17.27
C ALA A 35 1.91 -0.71 17.99
N THR A 36 2.88 -1.28 17.29
CA THR A 36 4.26 -1.38 17.78
C THR A 36 4.95 -0.05 17.55
N GLU A 37 5.76 0.41 18.50
CA GLU A 37 6.46 1.71 18.46
C GLU A 37 7.27 1.96 17.16
N ALA A 38 7.60 0.90 16.41
CA ALA A 38 8.33 0.96 15.15
C ALA A 38 7.51 1.52 13.96
N TRP A 39 6.18 1.41 13.96
CA TRP A 39 5.34 1.78 12.83
C TRP A 39 4.60 3.10 13.06
N THR A 40 5.35 4.19 13.25
CA THR A 40 4.76 5.54 13.26
C THR A 40 4.65 6.08 11.83
N GLN A 41 3.74 7.04 11.59
CA GLN A 41 3.68 7.74 10.30
C GLN A 41 5.03 8.38 9.92
N ALA A 42 5.75 8.95 10.90
CA ALA A 42 7.08 9.52 10.68
C ALA A 42 8.13 8.46 10.29
N GLY A 43 8.09 7.28 10.91
CA GLY A 43 8.96 6.16 10.53
C GLY A 43 8.69 5.66 9.12
N ILE A 44 7.42 5.56 8.72
CA ILE A 44 7.03 5.20 7.35
C ILE A 44 7.49 6.27 6.36
N GLU A 45 7.33 7.54 6.70
CA GLU A 45 7.81 8.66 5.89
C GLU A 45 9.32 8.61 5.69
N GLU A 46 10.08 8.33 6.76
CA GLU A 46 11.54 8.16 6.69
C GLU A 46 11.90 7.00 5.75
N ILE A 47 11.21 5.86 5.84
CA ILE A 47 11.42 4.71 4.96
C ILE A 47 11.20 5.07 3.48
N ILE A 48 10.12 5.80 3.17
CA ILE A 48 9.77 6.17 1.80
C ILE A 48 10.75 7.21 1.23
N LYS A 49 11.21 8.17 2.06
CA LYS A 49 12.12 9.25 1.64
C LYS A 49 13.58 8.80 1.61
N ASN A 50 14.01 7.97 2.55
CA ASN A 50 15.41 7.57 2.75
C ASN A 50 15.70 6.21 2.10
N ARG A 51 15.51 6.13 0.77
CA ARG A 51 15.63 4.90 -0.04
C ARG A 51 17.07 4.37 -0.21
N GLN A 52 18.02 4.75 0.65
CA GLN A 52 19.39 4.28 0.52
C GLN A 52 19.50 2.81 0.96
N GLY A 53 19.45 1.90 -0.01
CA GLY A 53 19.69 0.46 0.19
C GLY A 53 18.45 -0.43 0.20
N TYR A 54 17.25 0.12 -0.03
CA TYR A 54 16.02 -0.67 -0.19
C TYR A 54 14.94 0.10 -0.98
N TYR A 55 13.94 -0.64 -1.47
CA TYR A 55 12.74 -0.10 -2.10
C TYR A 55 11.53 -0.34 -1.20
N ALA A 56 10.70 0.68 -1.01
CA ALA A 56 9.36 0.52 -0.45
C ALA A 56 8.38 0.29 -1.62
N LEU A 57 7.70 -0.84 -1.62
CA LEU A 57 6.77 -1.25 -2.66
C LEU A 57 5.35 -1.34 -2.11
N ILE A 58 4.37 -1.15 -2.99
CA ILE A 58 2.94 -1.28 -2.73
C ILE A 58 2.40 -2.31 -3.70
N ALA A 59 1.64 -3.26 -3.15
CA ALA A 59 0.77 -4.15 -3.90
C ALA A 59 -0.65 -3.60 -3.92
N GLU A 60 -1.22 -3.50 -5.11
CA GLU A 60 -2.59 -3.06 -5.32
C GLU A 60 -3.43 -4.17 -5.95
N TRP A 61 -4.68 -4.27 -5.51
CA TRP A 61 -5.71 -5.09 -6.16
C TRP A 61 -6.90 -4.21 -6.52
N ASN A 62 -7.18 -4.10 -7.82
CA ASN A 62 -8.23 -3.22 -8.34
C ASN A 62 -8.10 -1.74 -7.89
N GLY A 63 -6.86 -1.27 -7.70
CA GLY A 63 -6.56 0.08 -7.25
C GLY A 63 -6.61 0.30 -5.74
N GLU A 64 -6.92 -0.74 -4.94
CA GLU A 64 -6.83 -0.69 -3.49
C GLU A 64 -5.49 -1.25 -3.02
N ILE A 65 -4.83 -0.55 -2.09
CA ILE A 65 -3.57 -1.00 -1.49
C ILE A 65 -3.85 -2.15 -0.53
N ILE A 66 -3.20 -3.29 -0.76
CA ILE A 66 -3.38 -4.52 0.03
C ILE A 66 -2.11 -4.96 0.78
N GLY A 67 -0.94 -4.37 0.48
CA GLY A 67 0.33 -4.71 1.14
C GLY A 67 1.53 -3.96 0.60
#